data_AF-A0AAV5YZD3-F1
#
_entry.id   AF-A0AAV5YZD3-F1
#
_cell.length_a   1.000
_cell.length_b   1.000
_cell.length_c   1.000
_cell.angle_alpha   90.00
_cell.angle_beta   90.00
_cell.angle_gamma   90.00
#
_symmetry.space_group_name_H-M   'P 1'
#
loop_
_entity.id
_entity.type
_entity.pdbx_description
1 polymer ?
#
loop_
_entity_poly.entity_id
_entity_poly.type
_entity_poly.pdbx_seq_one_letter_code
_entity_poly.pdbx_strand_id
1 'polypeptide(L)' 'MDFVDSQVHLWAAESPDRPWPAGRAPEAQKPYQILKETLLFQMDLAGVRRMVLVPPSWEGDRNDMAL' A
#
# COMPACT_ATOMS: atom_id res chain seq x y z
N MET A 1 18.96 13.52 -9.30
CA MET A 1 19.36 12.63 -8.18
C MET A 1 18.37 11.47 -8.17
N ASP A 2 18.82 10.23 -8.02
CA ASP A 2 17.96 9.04 -8.15
C ASP A 2 17.50 8.57 -6.76
N PHE A 3 16.35 9.09 -6.30
CA PHE A 3 15.78 8.71 -5.01
C PHE A 3 14.91 7.46 -5.11
N VAL A 4 15.12 6.55 -4.17
CA VAL A 4 14.33 5.34 -4.01
C VAL A 4 13.70 5.35 -2.64
N ASP A 5 12.38 5.26 -2.58
CA ASP A 5 11.67 4.99 -1.32
C ASP A 5 11.77 3.50 -1.03
N SER A 6 12.42 3.15 0.08
CA SER A 6 12.73 1.77 0.43
C SER A 6 11.56 1.04 1.10
N GLN A 7 10.45 1.71 1.41
CA GLN A 7 9.30 1.05 2.03
C GLN A 7 7.99 1.81 1.84
N VAL A 8 7.13 1.26 0.99
CA VAL A 8 5.77 1.78 0.79
C VAL A 8 4.76 0.64 0.85
N HIS A 9 3.64 0.88 1.52
CA HIS A 9 2.50 -0.03 1.55
C HIS A 9 1.40 0.47 0.62
N LEU A 10 0.73 -0.44 -0.06
CA LEU A 10 -0.47 -0.18 -0.83
C LEU A 10 -1.48 -1.29 -0.54
N TRP A 11 -2.77 -0.95 -0.48
CA TRP A 11 -3.83 -1.86 -0.08
C TRP A 11 -5.17 -1.42 -0.65
N ALA A 12 -6.04 -2.40 -0.93
CA ALA A 12 -7.41 -2.16 -1.32
C ALA A 12 -8.30 -1.99 -0.08
N ALA A 13 -9.48 -1.38 -0.25
CA ALA A 13 -10.46 -1.31 0.82
C ALA A 13 -10.93 -2.71 1.23
N GLU A 14 -11.21 -2.89 2.53
CA GLU A 14 -11.89 -4.09 3.01
C GLU A 14 -13.29 -4.22 2.37
N SER A 15 -13.64 -5.41 1.92
CA SER A 15 -14.95 -5.71 1.36
C SER A 15 -15.36 -7.15 1.67
N PRO A 16 -16.64 -7.54 1.45
CA PRO A 16 -17.05 -8.94 1.61
C PRO A 16 -16.24 -9.94 0.76
N ASP A 17 -15.79 -9.53 -0.43
CA ASP A 17 -14.97 -10.36 -1.34
C ASP A 17 -13.47 -10.28 -1.01
N ARG A 18 -13.07 -9.26 -0.25
CA ARG A 18 -11.69 -8.99 0.20
C ARG A 18 -11.70 -8.62 1.68
N PRO A 19 -12.08 -9.53 2.58
CA PRO A 19 -12.03 -9.24 4.01
C PRO A 19 -10.56 -9.06 4.42
N TRP A 20 -10.31 -8.19 5.40
CA TRP A 20 -9.03 -8.18 6.08
C TRP A 20 -9.04 -9.22 7.20
N PRO A 21 -7.87 -9.70 7.67
CA PRO A 21 -7.85 -10.62 8.79
C PRO A 21 -8.44 -9.96 10.05
N ALA A 22 -9.15 -10.75 10.85
CA ALA A 22 -9.85 -10.25 12.03
C ALA A 22 -8.92 -9.47 12.98
N GLY A 23 -9.37 -8.30 13.42
CA GLY A 23 -8.62 -7.44 14.33
C GLY A 23 -7.49 -6.63 13.69
N ARG A 24 -7.25 -6.77 12.38
CA ARG A 24 -6.17 -6.03 11.68
C ARG A 24 -6.57 -4.67 11.14
N ALA A 25 -7.86 -4.38 10.96
CA ALA A 25 -8.32 -3.10 10.44
C ALA A 25 -7.77 -1.86 11.19
N PRO A 26 -7.62 -1.86 12.53
CA PRO A 26 -6.99 -0.77 13.26
C PRO A 26 -5.49 -0.54 12.95
N GLU A 27 -4.80 -1.51 12.35
CA GLU A 27 -3.39 -1.37 11.95
C GLU A 27 -3.23 -0.57 10.65
N ALA A 28 -4.32 -0.38 9.89
CA ALA A 28 -4.28 0.41 8.66
C ALA A 28 -3.88 1.86 8.95
N GLN A 29 -2.81 2.31 8.30
CA GLN A 29 -2.21 3.62 8.54
C GLN A 29 -3.09 4.79 8.07
N LYS A 30 -4.07 4.51 7.21
CA LYS A 30 -5.07 5.48 6.72
C LYS A 30 -6.45 4.83 6.72
N PRO A 31 -7.53 5.62 6.89
CA PRO A 31 -8.91 5.13 6.88
C PRO A 31 -9.43 4.84 5.46
N TYR A 32 -8.61 5.02 4.43
CA TYR A 32 -8.93 4.80 3.02
C TYR A 32 -7.84 3.95 2.36
N GLN A 33 -8.20 3.35 1.23
CA GLN A 33 -7.27 2.56 0.40
C GLN A 33 -6.13 3.41 -0.15
N ILE A 34 -4.96 2.79 -0.31
CA ILE A 34 -3.82 3.38 -1.03
C ILE A 34 -3.58 2.52 -2.25
N LEU A 35 -3.91 3.08 -3.42
CA LEU A 35 -3.78 2.40 -4.71
C LEU A 35 -2.53 2.87 -5.45
N LYS A 36 -2.17 2.14 -6.50
CA LYS A 36 -1.03 2.42 -7.37
C LYS A 36 -1.02 3.89 -7.86
N GLU A 37 -2.16 4.41 -8.27
CA GLU A 37 -2.29 5.76 -8.80
C GLU A 37 -1.97 6.81 -7.73
N THR A 38 -2.37 6.56 -6.48
CA THR A 38 -2.00 7.40 -5.34
C THR A 38 -0.49 7.42 -5.16
N LEU A 39 0.17 6.25 -5.22
CA LEU A 39 1.63 6.17 -5.06
C LEU A 39 2.39 6.84 -6.20
N LEU A 40 1.97 6.63 -7.44
CA LEU A 40 2.59 7.29 -8.61
C LEU A 40 2.49 8.82 -8.50
N PHE A 41 1.33 9.33 -8.10
CA PHE A 41 1.17 10.76 -7.86
C PHE A 41 2.09 11.27 -6.75
N GLN A 42 2.24 10.53 -5.64
CA GLN A 42 3.17 10.89 -4.57
C GLN A 42 4.64 10.81 -5.01
N MET A 43 5.00 9.85 -5.88
CA MET A 43 6.35 9.77 -6.47
C MET A 43 6.68 11.04 -7.25
N ASP A 44 5.77 11.50 -8.10
CA ASP A 44 5.95 12.71 -8.92
C ASP A 44 6.09 13.96 -8.05
N LEU A 45 5.25 14.09 -7.01
CA LEU A 45 5.33 15.22 -6.07
C LEU A 45 6.61 15.23 -5.24
N ALA A 46 7.10 14.05 -4.83
CA ALA A 46 8.28 13.91 -3.98
C ALA A 46 9.60 13.87 -4.78
N GLY A 47 9.55 13.72 -6.11
CA GLY A 47 10.73 13.50 -6.95
C GLY A 47 11.39 12.12 -6.72
N VAL A 48 10.62 11.14 -6.25
CA VAL A 48 11.06 9.74 -6.06
C VAL A 48 10.92 8.98 -7.36
N ARG A 49 11.95 8.22 -7.77
CA ARG A 49 11.98 7.55 -9.07
C ARG A 49 11.63 6.06 -9.00
N ARG A 50 11.81 5.43 -7.84
CA ARG A 50 11.44 4.03 -7.60
C ARG A 50 10.94 3.86 -6.18
N MET A 51 10.13 2.83 -5.96
CA MET A 51 9.64 2.44 -4.65
C MET A 51 9.82 0.94 -4.47
N VAL A 52 10.06 0.52 -3.23
CA VAL A 52 9.95 -0.88 -2.80
C VAL A 52 8.59 -1.07 -2.16
N LEU A 53 7.75 -1.89 -2.79
CA LEU A 53 6.44 -2.24 -2.27
C LEU A 53 6.58 -3.36 -1.23
N VAL A 54 6.09 -3.10 -0.02
CA VAL A 54 6.02 -4.07 1.05
C VAL A 54 4.53 -4.33 1.31
N PRO A 55 4.03 -5.57 1.17
CA PRO A 55 2.65 -5.88 1.51
C PRO A 55 2.38 -5.64 3.01
N PRO A 56 1.27 -4.96 3.38
CA PRO A 56 0.97 -4.69 4.78
C PRO A 56 0.37 -5.90 5.50
N SER A 57 0.59 -5.99 6.82
CA SER A 57 0.09 -7.10 7.66
C SER A 57 -1.43 -7.24 7.68
N TRP A 58 -2.17 -6.14 7.51
CA TRP A 58 -3.64 -6.15 7.52
C TRP A 58 -4.26 -6.68 6.22
N GLU A 59 -3.46 -6.94 5.19
CA GLU A 59 -3.89 -7.68 3.99
C GLU A 59 -3.65 -9.20 4.12
N GLY A 60 -3.13 -9.65 5.26
CA GLY A 60 -2.74 -11.04 5.50
C GLY A 60 -1.54 -11.43 4.63
N ASP A 61 -1.59 -12.63 4.05
CA ASP A 61 -0.52 -13.15 3.19
C ASP A 61 -0.70 -12.76 1.71
N ARG A 62 -1.65 -11.87 1.40
CA ARG A 62 -1.90 -11.41 0.03
C ARG A 62 -0.84 -10.42 -0.43
N ASN A 63 -0.30 -10.67 -1.62
CA ASN A 63 0.67 -9.80 -2.28
C ASN A 63 0.21 -9.34 -3.67
N ASP A 64 -1.00 -9.71 -4.10
CA ASP A 64 -1.55 -9.43 -5.43
C ASP A 64 -1.60 -7.93 -5.77
N MET A 65 -1.80 -7.08 -4.77
CA MET A 65 -1.77 -5.63 -4.94
C MET A 65 -0.35 -5.06 -5.14
N ALA A 66 0.70 -5.82 -4.78
CA ALA A 66 2.10 -5.39 -4.79
C ALA A 66 2.96 -6.09 -5.87
N LEU A 67 2.34 -6.80 -6.82
CA LEU A 67 2.97 -7.47 -7.98
C LEU A 67 2.72 -6.72 -9.29
#